data_AF-A0A939CWL3-F1
#
_entry.id   AF-A0A939CWL3-F1
#
_cell.length_a   1.000
_cell.length_b   1.000
_cell.length_c   1.000
_cell.angle_alpha   90.00
_cell.angle_beta   90.00
_cell.angle_gamma   90.00
#
_symmetry.space_group_name_H-M   'P 1'
#
loop_
_entity.id
_entity.type
_entity.pdbx_description
1 polymer ?
#
loop_
_entity_poly.entity_id
_entity_poly.type
_entity_poly.pdbx_seq_one_letter_code
_entity_poly.pdbx_strand_id
1 'polypeptide(L)' 'MSQRLNAILPDDVFEKLLRFSEQEKRTKSQMAALLIEEAITARERDAKKQAEVA' A
#
# COMPACT_ATOMS: atom_id res chain seq x y z
N MET A 1 13.04 -12.96 -4.62
CA MET A 1 13.99 -12.22 -3.76
C MET A 1 13.21 -11.17 -2.99
N SER A 2 13.29 -11.14 -1.66
CA SER A 2 12.69 -10.06 -0.85
C SER A 2 13.72 -8.94 -0.63
N GLN A 3 13.25 -7.69 -0.65
CA GLN A 3 14.06 -6.51 -0.36
C GLN A 3 13.50 -5.82 0.90
N ARG A 4 14.37 -5.16 1.67
CA ARG A 4 13.98 -4.40 2.88
C ARG A 4 13.79 -2.93 2.52
N LEU A 5 12.65 -2.37 2.89
CA LEU A 5 12.36 -0.93 2.82
C LEU A 5 12.31 -0.35 4.24
N ASN A 6 13.02 0.75 4.47
CA ASN A 6 12.88 1.56 5.68
C ASN A 6 12.13 2.84 5.29
N ALA A 7 10.98 3.09 5.93
CA ALA A 7 10.16 4.26 5.64
C ALA A 7 9.62 4.87 6.94
N ILE A 8 9.51 6.20 6.96
CA ILE A 8 8.82 6.94 8.01
C ILE A 8 7.42 7.26 7.48
N LEU A 9 6.41 6.85 8.23
CA LEU A 9 5.01 7.09 7.88
C LEU A 9 4.46 8.28 8.70
N PRO A 10 3.64 9.15 8.10
CA PRO A 10 2.86 10.12 8.86
C PRO A 10 1.97 9.43 9.90
N ASP A 11 1.73 10.08 11.03
CA ASP A 11 0.98 9.50 12.15
C ASP A 11 -0.43 9.05 11.72
N ASP A 12 -1.13 9.86 10.92
CA ASP A 12 -2.49 9.54 10.47
C ASP A 12 -2.53 8.30 9.55
N VAL A 13 -1.49 8.10 8.74
CA VAL A 13 -1.34 6.93 7.88
C VAL A 13 -1.00 5.71 8.71
N PHE A 14 -0.11 5.85 9.69
CA PHE A 14 0.28 4.77 10.58
C PHE A 14 -0.90 4.29 11.42
N GLU A 15 -1.70 5.20 11.97
CA GLU A 15 -2.92 4.84 12.72
C GLU A 15 -3.94 4.07 11.86
N LYS A 16 -4.16 4.50 10.61
CA LYS A 16 -5.04 3.77 9.68
C LYS A 16 -4.51 2.36 9.41
N LEU A 17 -3.20 2.23 9.18
CA LEU A 17 -2.55 0.94 9.00
C LEU A 17 -2.72 0.03 10.21
N LEU A 18 -2.63 0.56 11.44
CA LEU A 18 -2.88 -0.21 12.67
C LEU A 18 -4.30 -0.75 12.69
N ARG A 19 -5.30 0.11 12.46
CA ARG A 19 -6.71 -0.29 12.44
C ARG A 19 -6.98 -1.39 11.42
N PHE A 20 -6.44 -1.25 10.21
CA PHE A 20 -6.60 -2.26 9.17
C PHE A 20 -5.90 -3.58 9.53
N SER A 21 -4.71 -3.51 10.11
CA SER A 21 -3.97 -4.70 10.55
C SER A 21 -4.73 -5.49 11.62
N GLU A 22 -5.40 -4.81 12.56
CA GLU A 22 -6.24 -5.42 13.59
C GLU A 22 -7.51 -6.05 13.01
N GLN A 23 -8.20 -5.33 12.14
CA GLN A 23 -9.43 -5.79 11.49
C GLN A 23 -9.20 -7.04 10.64
N GLU A 24 -8.11 -7.07 9.87
CA GLU A 24 -7.78 -8.18 8.97
C GLU A 24 -6.97 -9.29 9.64
N LYS A 25 -6.65 -9.15 10.94
CA LYS A 25 -5.81 -10.08 11.71
C LYS A 25 -4.46 -10.34 11.03
N ARG A 26 -3.83 -9.27 10.53
CA ARG A 26 -2.51 -9.29 9.87
C ARG A 26 -1.47 -8.56 10.69
N THR A 27 -0.20 -8.89 10.51
CA THR A 27 0.88 -8.07 11.10
C THR A 27 0.98 -6.72 10.40
N LYS A 28 1.47 -5.71 11.12
CA LYS A 28 1.68 -4.34 10.58
C LYS A 28 2.47 -4.35 9.27
N SER A 29 3.54 -5.15 9.21
CA SER A 29 4.41 -5.25 8.03
C SER A 29 3.73 -5.94 6.85
N GLN A 30 2.93 -6.98 7.09
CA GLN A 30 2.14 -7.62 6.03
C GLN A 30 1.07 -6.66 5.50
N MET A 31 0.39 -5.94 6.39
CA MET A 31 -0.61 -4.95 6.00
C MET A 31 0.02 -3.82 5.18
N ALA A 32 1.18 -3.32 5.59
CA ALA A 32 1.93 -2.32 4.84
C ALA A 32 2.25 -2.78 3.42
N ALA A 33 2.76 -4.01 3.27
CA ALA A 33 3.11 -4.56 1.97
C ALA A 33 1.89 -4.67 1.03
N LEU A 34 0.76 -5.13 1.54
CA LEU A 34 -0.49 -5.25 0.77
C LEU A 34 -1.01 -3.89 0.32
N LEU A 35 -1.07 -2.91 1.22
CA LEU A 35 -1.54 -1.56 0.89
C LEU A 35 -0.63 -0.88 -0.15
N ILE A 36 0.68 -1.13 -0.08
CA ILE A 36 1.63 -0.64 -1.09
C ILE A 36 1.38 -1.30 -2.44
N GLU A 37 1.18 -2.62 -2.48
CA GLU A 37 0.86 -3.37 -3.71
C GLU A 37 -0.44 -2.89 -4.37
N GLU A 38 -1.49 -2.69 -3.57
CA GLU A 38 -2.77 -2.14 -4.03
C GLU A 38 -2.61 -0.74 -4.61
N ALA A 39 -1.86 0.13 -3.93
CA ALA A 39 -1.60 1.49 -4.40
C ALA A 39 -0.79 1.52 -5.70
N ILE A 40 0.19 0.62 -5.86
CA ILE A 40 0.96 0.48 -7.11
C ILE A 40 0.03 0.01 -8.23
N THR A 41 -0.76 -1.03 -8.00
CA THR A 41 -1.70 -1.59 -8.99
C THR A 41 -2.71 -0.54 -9.44
N ALA A 42 -3.24 0.26 -8.51
CA ALA A 42 -4.14 1.36 -8.84
C ALA A 42 -3.48 2.40 -9.74
N ARG A 43 -2.24 2.81 -9.43
CA ARG A 43 -1.48 3.77 -10.25
C ARG A 43 -1.19 3.24 -11.64
N GLU A 44 -0.81 1.97 -11.77
CA GLU A 44 -0.56 1.34 -13.08
C GLU A 44 -1.83 1.25 -13.92
N ARG A 45 -2.96 0.90 -13.30
CA ARG A 45 -4.27 0.86 -13.96
C ARG A 45 -4.66 2.24 -14.48
N ASP A 46 -4.47 3.28 -13.68
CA ASP A 46 -4.83 4.64 -14.07
C ASP A 46 -3.90 5.19 -15.15
N ALA A 47 -2.60 4.84 -15.13
CA ALA A 47 -1.66 5.18 -16.19
C ALA A 47 -2.03 4.52 -17.53
N LYS A 48 -2.43 3.24 -17.53
CA LYS A 48 -2.90 2.55 -18.74
C LYS A 48 -4.13 3.20 -19.35
N LYS A 49 -5.11 3.57 -18.52
CA LYS A 49 -6.32 4.27 -18.98
C LYS A 49 -6.00 5.61 -19.65
N GLN A 50 -5.03 6.36 -19.13
CA GLN A 50 -4.62 7.63 -19.73
C GLN A 50 -3.92 7.44 -21.08
N ALA A 51 -3.15 6.35 -21.23
CA ALA A 51 -2.48 6.02 -22.49
C ALA A 51 -3.42 5.51 -23.59
N GLU A 52 -4.58 4.94 -23.23
CA GLU A 52 -5.60 4.48 -24.20
C GLU A 52 -6.53 5.62 -24.70
N VAL A 53 -6.58 6.74 -23.97
CA VAL A 53 -7.42 7.90 -24.30
C VAL A 53 -6.65 9.00 -25.04
N ALA A 54 -5.32 8.92 -25.05
CA ALA A 54 -4.42 9.82 -25.79
C ALA A 54 -4.12 9.28 -27.20
#